data_AF-A6WXF7-F1
#
_entry.id   AF-A6WXF7-F1
#
_cell.length_a   1.000
_cell.length_b   1.000
_cell.length_c   1.000
_cell.angle_alpha   90.00
_cell.angle_beta   90.00
_cell.angle_gamma   90.00
#
_symmetry.space_group_name_H-M   'P 1'
#
loop_
_entity.id
_entity.type
_entity.pdbx_description
1 polymer ?
#
loop_
_entity_poly.entity_id
_entity_poly.type
_entity_poly.pdbx_seq_one_letter_code
_entity_poly.pdbx_strand_id
1 'polypeptide(L)'
;MRSGLESDRKPRRNLRNDIMPSKENLKTIERFEKLSSLLRDEQFKLLDEAAREEALPGKSILRQIAELELNITAIENSITDLKAD
;
A
#
# COMPACT_ATOMS: atom_id res chain seq x y z
N MET A 1 -53.47 -4.17 27.49
CA MET A 1 -53.14 -5.38 26.72
C MET A 1 -52.29 -4.96 25.52
N ARG A 2 -51.07 -5.53 25.42
CA ARG A 2 -50.18 -5.80 24.27
C ARG A 2 -50.20 -4.81 23.08
N SER A 3 -49.17 -3.98 22.85
CA SER A 3 -47.84 -4.28 22.27
C SER A 3 -47.88 -4.85 20.84
N GLY A 4 -47.34 -4.10 19.88
CA GLY A 4 -47.07 -4.53 18.48
C GLY A 4 -47.54 -3.45 17.49
N LEU A 5 -46.74 -2.88 16.60
CA LEU A 5 -45.47 -3.32 16.02
C LEU A 5 -44.61 -2.09 15.72
N GLU A 6 -43.56 -1.92 16.52
CA GLU A 6 -42.31 -1.38 16.01
C GLU A 6 -41.68 -2.37 15.02
N SER A 7 -40.84 -1.84 14.15
CA SER A 7 -39.87 -2.52 13.30
C SER A 7 -40.42 -3.40 12.17
N ASP A 8 -40.60 -2.78 11.00
CA ASP A 8 -40.33 -3.51 9.75
C ASP A 8 -39.59 -2.64 8.72
N ARG A 9 -38.80 -1.67 9.21
CA ARG A 9 -37.71 -1.11 8.41
C ARG A 9 -36.58 -2.12 8.43
N LYS A 10 -36.60 -3.07 7.48
CA LYS A 10 -35.40 -3.86 7.18
C LYS A 10 -34.24 -2.88 6.99
N PRO A 11 -33.08 -3.09 7.63
CA PRO A 11 -31.93 -2.26 7.37
C PRO A 11 -31.66 -2.35 5.87
N ARG A 12 -31.65 -1.19 5.19
CA ARG A 12 -31.07 -1.10 3.85
C ARG A 12 -29.62 -1.54 4.04
N ARG A 13 -29.32 -2.80 3.70
CA ARG A 13 -27.94 -3.27 3.57
C ARG A 13 -27.29 -2.25 2.64
N ASN A 14 -26.41 -1.43 3.17
CA ASN A 14 -25.47 -0.72 2.34
C ASN A 14 -24.67 -1.81 1.64
N LEU A 15 -25.09 -2.17 0.43
CA LEU A 15 -24.23 -2.78 -0.56
C LEU A 15 -23.23 -1.70 -0.93
N ARG A 16 -22.30 -1.39 -0.02
CA ARG A 16 -20.93 -1.26 -0.50
C ARG A 16 -20.65 -2.66 -1.01
N ASN A 17 -20.84 -2.83 -2.32
CA ASN A 17 -20.03 -3.80 -3.02
C ASN A 17 -18.62 -3.32 -2.71
N ASP A 18 -18.02 -3.86 -1.65
CA ASP A 18 -16.58 -3.82 -1.53
C ASP A 18 -16.15 -4.60 -2.77
N ILE A 19 -15.77 -3.86 -3.82
CA ILE A 19 -15.28 -4.43 -5.06
C ILE A 19 -14.01 -5.14 -4.64
N MET A 20 -14.14 -6.44 -4.39
CA MET A 20 -13.02 -7.27 -4.01
C MET A 20 -12.21 -7.47 -5.30
N PRO A 21 -10.91 -7.14 -5.29
CA PRO A 21 -10.09 -7.31 -6.47
C PRO A 21 -10.21 -8.74 -7.00
N SER A 22 -10.09 -8.88 -8.32
CA SER A 22 -10.07 -10.21 -8.94
C SER A 22 -9.00 -11.09 -8.29
N LYS A 23 -9.17 -12.43 -8.34
CA LYS A 23 -8.16 -13.35 -7.80
C LYS A 23 -6.77 -13.16 -8.42
N GLU A 24 -6.73 -12.68 -9.66
CA GLU A 24 -5.48 -12.31 -10.34
C GLU A 24 -4.91 -10.99 -9.80
N ASN A 25 -5.75 -9.98 -9.58
CA ASN A 25 -5.36 -8.71 -8.94
C ASN A 25 -4.81 -8.96 -7.54
N LEU A 26 -5.44 -9.83 -6.73
CA LEU A 26 -4.97 -10.20 -5.39
C LEU A 26 -3.54 -10.76 -5.41
N LYS A 27 -3.23 -11.68 -6.34
CA LYS A 27 -1.87 -12.23 -6.48
C LYS A 27 -0.86 -11.18 -6.92
N THR A 28 -1.26 -10.27 -7.79
CA THR A 28 -0.39 -9.18 -8.26
C THR A 28 -0.13 -8.18 -7.14
N ILE A 29 -1.15 -7.83 -6.37
CA ILE A 29 -1.06 -7.01 -5.16
C ILE A 29 -0.06 -7.63 -4.17
N GLU A 30 -0.20 -8.92 -3.84
CA GLU A 30 0.73 -9.61 -2.93
C GLU A 30 2.19 -9.54 -3.41
N ARG A 31 2.42 -9.70 -4.73
CA ARG A 31 3.76 -9.59 -5.32
C ARG A 31 4.32 -8.17 -5.23
N PHE A 32 3.47 -7.16 -5.47
CA PHE A 32 3.85 -5.76 -5.39
C PHE A 32 4.10 -5.32 -3.94
N GLU A 33 3.29 -5.79 -2.98
CA GLU A 33 3.50 -5.55 -1.56
C GLU A 33 4.84 -6.17 -1.11
N LYS A 34 5.15 -7.39 -1.56
CA LYS A 34 6.44 -8.03 -1.31
C LYS A 34 7.61 -7.25 -1.92
N LEU A 35 7.47 -6.79 -3.17
CA LEU A 35 8.51 -6.01 -3.84
C LEU A 35 8.74 -4.66 -3.13
N SER A 36 7.66 -3.94 -2.80
CA SER A 36 7.71 -2.68 -2.05
C SER A 36 8.42 -2.87 -0.71
N SER A 37 8.14 -3.96 0.02
CA SER A 37 8.87 -4.30 1.26
C SER A 37 10.37 -4.45 1.03
N LEU A 38 10.78 -5.21 0.01
CA LEU A 38 12.21 -5.41 -0.30
C LEU A 38 12.92 -4.12 -0.68
N LEU A 39 12.25 -3.23 -1.42
CA LEU A 39 12.81 -1.93 -1.79
C LEU A 39 12.94 -0.99 -0.58
N ARG A 40 11.98 -1.01 0.34
CA ARG A 40 12.09 -0.26 1.60
C ARG A 40 13.22 -0.77 2.49
N ASP A 41 13.41 -2.08 2.57
CA ASP A 41 14.54 -2.66 3.30
C ASP A 41 15.89 -2.19 2.72
N GLU A 42 16.00 -2.13 1.39
CA GLU A 42 17.22 -1.65 0.73
C GLU A 42 17.42 -0.14 0.92
N GLN A 43 16.35 0.64 0.78
CA GLN A 43 16.40 2.07 1.04
C GLN A 43 16.84 2.37 2.48
N PHE A 44 16.34 1.59 3.45
CA PHE A 44 16.72 1.72 4.85
C PHE A 44 18.21 1.46 5.05
N LYS A 45 18.79 0.44 4.40
CA LYS A 45 20.25 0.18 4.49
C LYS A 45 21.06 1.35 3.94
N LEU A 46 20.67 1.91 2.80
CA LEU A 46 21.36 3.05 2.20
C LEU A 46 21.24 4.31 3.08
N LEU A 47 20.09 4.51 3.71
CA LEU A 47 19.90 5.60 4.68
C LEU A 47 20.73 5.40 5.94
N ASP A 48 20.83 4.17 6.45
CA ASP A 48 21.67 3.85 7.61
C ASP A 48 23.16 4.01 7.28
N GLU A 49 23.61 3.60 6.09
CA GLU A 49 24.97 3.85 5.60
C GLU A 49 25.25 5.35 5.49
N ALA A 50 24.36 6.09 4.84
CA ALA A 50 24.43 7.55 4.70
C ALA A 50 24.48 8.27 6.06
N ALA A 51 23.74 7.79 7.05
CA ALA A 51 23.70 8.39 8.39
C ALA A 51 24.96 8.14 9.22
N ARG A 52 25.75 7.12 8.88
CA ARG A 52 27.03 6.81 9.55
C ARG A 52 28.20 7.65 9.02
N GLU A 53 28.04 8.31 7.88
CA GLU A 53 29.03 9.24 7.38
C GLU A 53 29.04 10.51 8.25
N GLU A 54 30.23 10.94 8.70
CA GLU A 54 30.41 12.25 9.37
C GLU A 54 30.29 13.44 8.40
N ALA A 55 30.02 13.14 7.12
CA ALA A 55 29.89 14.09 6.02
C ALA A 55 28.57 13.88 5.27
N LEU A 56 28.22 14.83 4.39
CA LEU A 56 27.07 14.65 3.51
C LEU A 56 27.26 13.41 2.62
N PRO A 57 26.23 12.56 2.48
CA PRO A 57 26.34 11.34 1.68
C PRO A 57 26.70 11.68 0.25
N GLY A 58 27.54 10.84 -0.37
CA GLY A 58 27.93 11.01 -1.75
C GLY A 58 26.72 11.13 -2.69
N LYS A 59 26.82 11.94 -3.75
CA LYS A 59 25.75 12.13 -4.75
C LYS A 59 25.21 10.81 -5.33
N SER A 60 26.04 9.77 -5.36
CA SER A 60 25.65 8.42 -5.79
C SER A 60 24.63 7.78 -4.84
N ILE A 61 24.85 7.87 -3.52
CA ILE A 61 23.96 7.28 -2.50
C ILE A 61 22.62 8.01 -2.50
N LEU A 62 22.64 9.35 -2.50
CA LEU A 62 21.42 10.15 -2.57
C LEU A 62 20.60 9.84 -3.82
N ARG A 63 21.26 9.63 -4.97
CA ARG A 63 20.58 9.24 -6.21
C ARG A 63 19.94 7.86 -6.09
N GLN A 64 20.63 6.87 -5.53
CA GLN A 64 20.08 5.53 -5.33
C GLN A 64 18.86 5.55 -4.40
N ILE A 65 18.93 6.31 -3.30
CA ILE A 65 17.80 6.49 -2.38
C ILE A 65 16.61 7.12 -3.09
N ALA A 66 16.83 8.16 -3.92
CA ALA A 66 15.77 8.81 -4.67
C ALA A 66 15.14 7.89 -5.74
N GLU A 67 15.95 7.09 -6.44
CA GLU A 67 15.47 6.10 -7.40
C GLU A 67 14.61 5.02 -6.72
N LEU A 68 15.01 4.56 -5.52
CA LEU A 68 14.20 3.63 -4.72
C LEU A 68 12.87 4.25 -4.28
N GLU A 69 12.87 5.51 -3.83
CA GLU A 69 11.66 6.22 -3.41
C GLU A 69 10.64 6.34 -4.56
N LEU A 70 11.11 6.69 -5.76
CA LEU A 70 10.27 6.77 -6.96
C LEU A 70 9.67 5.40 -7.31
N ASN A 71 10.45 4.34 -7.22
CA ASN A 71 9.99 2.98 -7.52
C ASN A 71 8.97 2.49 -6.49
N ILE A 72 9.20 2.74 -5.20
CA ILE A 72 8.26 2.42 -4.11
C ILE A 72 6.92 3.14 -4.36
N THR A 73 6.96 4.44 -4.64
CA THR A 73 5.77 5.23 -4.94
C THR A 73 5.00 4.68 -6.14
N ALA A 74 5.69 4.32 -7.22
CA ALA A 74 5.06 3.75 -8.42
C ALA A 74 4.35 2.41 -8.12
N ILE A 75 4.97 1.56 -7.29
CA ILE A 75 4.39 0.29 -6.86
C ILE A 75 3.17 0.51 -5.97
N GLU A 76 3.23 1.45 -5.03
CA GLU A 76 2.11 1.79 -4.14
C GLU A 76 0.91 2.33 -4.92
N ASN A 77 1.15 3.17 -5.92
CA ASN A 77 0.12 3.63 -6.83
C ASN A 77 -0.51 2.46 -7.61
N SER A 78 0.32 1.56 -8.14
CA SER A 78 -0.16 0.37 -8.86
C SER A 78 -1.01 -0.56 -7.97
N ILE A 79 -0.64 -0.71 -6.69
CA ILE A 79 -1.45 -1.46 -5.72
C ILE A 79 -2.79 -0.77 -5.48
N THR A 80 -2.79 0.56 -5.37
CA THR A 80 -4.00 1.35 -5.15
C THR A 80 -4.97 1.20 -6.31
N ASP A 81 -4.48 1.28 -7.54
CA ASP A 81 -5.28 1.08 -8.76
C ASP A 81 -5.86 -0.34 -8.80
N LEU A 82 -5.04 -1.37 -8.58
CA LEU A 82 -5.49 -2.78 -8.57
C LEU A 82 -6.50 -3.10 -7.46
N LYS A 83 -6.54 -2.32 -6.38
CA LYS A 83 -7.53 -2.45 -5.29
C LYS A 83 -8.83 -1.70 -5.59
N ALA A 84 -8.81 -0.75 -6.52
CA ALA A 84 -9.97 0.02 -6.95
C ALA A 84 -10.72 -0.63 -8.13
N ASP A 85 -10.05 -1.49 -8.89
CA ASP A 85 -10.57 -2.31 -10.01
C ASP A 85 -11.32 -3.58 -9.55
#